data_AF-A0A0M7BFW4-F1
#
_entry.id   AF-A0A0M7BFW4-F1
#
_cell.length_a   1.000
_cell.length_b   1.000
_cell.length_c   1.000
_cell.angle_alpha   90.00
_cell.angle_beta   90.00
_cell.angle_gamma   90.00
#
_symmetry.space_group_name_H-M   'P 1'
#
loop_
_entity.id
_entity.type
_entity.pdbx_description
1 polymer ?
#
loop_
_entity_poly.entity_id
_entity_poly.type
_entity_poly.pdbx_seq_one_letter_code
_entity_poly.pdbx_strand_id
1 'polypeptide(L)'
;MLTRNRTPSKKLFLCFSLRTHLPSDAKNLARRLTEMSDLVFAADAETTMAIAPETQVRMLESLVRFEIEAFERVRATAGRRSTEAASMTLRREEALQDTLRRALWLGDRDVARAPLRHVAEQLEIDLDESDEDWSALAYEATKVLLDVSQERGRRQQGIYDQPTVFFRRAVSTVETASAPHRTAPADITVAPASFATDEVLPEAAPVTVPASFACETETPVPPVACPEPTRPQPEPQNDAAVRQKATACEASLRNTTSLSATIVVPASFDMPSGYDEERWQEARIAARPPRILIDRSLLSESIRAALEKQRGITLTEAIELYFELLSWGYRAPFNKHQKRKAIPEKLKTASVDERLCEDHRGKRRLALDFWPSALGDEPVDEIHVDEVNDALQRFWGVPANHGRSANDRANYGIMELIEMADARAAQLDKDIEAAELRGAGSEEIDKMRLQGHKARVSVTTYIKHGRVMRGRRDADGHAADRPEPVQYLHLDQR
;
A
#
# COMPACT_ATOMS: atom_id res chain seq x y z
N MET A 1 -16.30 49.36 -4.29
CA MET A 1 -15.73 49.24 -5.65
C MET A 1 -14.31 49.78 -5.64
N LEU A 2 -13.32 48.89 -5.50
CA LEU A 2 -11.91 49.19 -5.70
C LEU A 2 -11.39 48.20 -6.74
N THR A 3 -11.31 48.65 -7.98
CA THR A 3 -10.71 47.93 -9.10
C THR A 3 -9.21 47.82 -8.86
N ARG A 4 -8.76 46.62 -8.46
CA ARG A 4 -7.33 46.32 -8.29
C ARG A 4 -6.76 45.92 -9.64
N ASN A 5 -6.26 46.91 -10.37
CA ASN A 5 -5.44 46.69 -11.57
C ASN A 5 -4.20 45.86 -11.19
N ARG A 6 -4.17 44.58 -11.57
CA ARG A 6 -2.97 43.74 -11.54
C ARG A 6 -2.07 44.15 -12.71
N THR A 7 -1.07 44.97 -12.46
CA THR A 7 0.09 45.08 -13.36
C THR A 7 1.04 43.90 -13.12
N PRO A 8 1.65 43.31 -14.16
CA PRO A 8 2.62 42.23 -14.00
C PRO A 8 3.81 42.73 -13.19
N SER A 9 4.18 41.97 -12.14
CA SER A 9 5.18 42.36 -11.16
C SER A 9 6.54 42.57 -11.82
N LYS A 10 7.14 43.73 -11.56
CA LYS A 10 8.59 43.89 -11.76
C LYS A 10 9.26 42.92 -10.80
N LYS A 11 10.06 41.97 -11.31
CA LYS A 11 10.84 41.03 -10.49
C LYS A 11 11.76 41.84 -9.56
N LEU A 12 11.35 42.01 -8.31
CA LEU A 12 12.16 42.63 -7.27
C LEU A 12 13.11 41.56 -6.75
N PHE A 13 14.37 41.64 -7.15
CA PHE A 13 15.42 40.83 -6.54
C PHE A 13 15.80 41.47 -5.21
N LEU A 14 15.35 40.87 -4.10
CA LEU A 14 15.76 41.26 -2.76
C LEU A 14 17.08 40.55 -2.43
N CYS A 15 18.19 41.28 -2.46
CA CYS A 15 19.49 40.77 -2.00
C CYS A 15 19.79 41.31 -0.59
N PHE A 16 19.91 40.41 0.39
CA PHE A 16 20.29 40.75 1.76
C PHE A 16 21.77 40.44 1.97
N SER A 17 22.56 41.42 2.42
CA SER A 17 23.97 41.22 2.74
C SER A 17 24.11 40.41 4.04
N LEU A 18 24.78 39.25 3.97
CA LEU A 18 25.15 38.43 5.13
C LEU A 18 26.47 38.88 5.80
N ARG A 19 27.08 39.99 5.36
CA ARG A 19 28.36 40.48 5.93
C ARG A 19 28.14 41.03 7.33
N THR A 20 28.41 40.22 8.35
CA THR A 20 28.58 40.66 9.73
C THR A 20 30.02 40.38 10.18
N HIS A 21 30.53 41.21 11.10
CA HIS A 21 31.87 41.02 11.68
C HIS A 21 31.89 39.95 12.77
N LEU A 22 30.71 39.46 13.18
CA LEU A 22 30.51 38.40 14.16
C LEU A 22 29.81 37.19 13.50
N PRO A 23 30.43 36.00 13.49
CA PRO A 23 29.86 34.79 12.88
C PRO A 23 28.52 34.34 13.49
N SER A 24 28.29 34.62 14.78
CA SER A 24 27.03 34.34 15.48
C SER A 24 25.85 35.09 14.87
N ASP A 25 26.09 36.34 14.47
CA ASP A 25 25.03 37.22 13.95
C ASP A 25 24.71 36.86 12.50
N ALA A 26 25.72 36.48 11.70
CA ALA A 26 25.52 35.92 10.37
C ALA A 26 24.66 34.65 10.44
N LYS A 27 24.90 33.76 11.41
CA LYS A 27 24.10 32.54 11.61
C LYS A 27 22.65 32.85 11.97
N ASN A 28 22.42 33.80 12.89
CA ASN A 28 21.06 34.21 13.27
C ASN A 28 20.31 34.88 12.12
N LEU A 29 20.99 35.70 11.32
CA LEU A 29 20.40 36.38 10.17
C LEU A 29 20.07 35.41 9.04
N ALA A 30 20.96 34.44 8.76
CA ALA A 30 20.69 33.37 7.81
C ALA A 30 19.46 32.55 8.20
N ARG A 31 19.32 32.18 9.49
CA ARG A 31 18.15 31.43 9.98
C ARG A 31 16.85 32.22 9.78
N ARG A 32 16.82 33.51 10.11
CA ARG A 32 15.64 34.36 9.93
C ARG A 32 15.26 34.55 8.47
N LEU A 33 16.25 34.63 7.57
CA LEU A 33 16.00 34.69 6.13
C LEU A 33 15.42 33.37 5.61
N THR A 34 15.87 32.23 6.13
CA THR A 34 15.26 30.92 5.83
C THR A 34 13.82 30.86 6.33
N GLU A 35 13.56 31.25 7.58
CA GLU A 35 12.20 31.31 8.13
C GLU A 35 11.29 32.24 7.29
N MET A 36 11.78 33.41 6.88
CA MET A 36 11.02 34.31 6.01
C MET A 36 10.81 33.73 4.60
N SER A 37 11.80 33.05 4.01
CA SER A 37 11.62 32.42 2.70
C SER A 37 10.59 31.31 2.79
N ASP A 38 10.63 30.49 3.85
CA ASP A 38 9.69 29.40 4.06
C ASP A 38 8.26 29.93 4.23
N LEU A 39 8.07 31.01 4.99
CA LEU A 39 6.77 31.67 5.11
C LEU A 39 6.26 32.27 3.79
N VAL A 40 7.15 32.83 2.97
CA VAL A 40 6.78 33.36 1.66
C VAL A 40 6.41 32.24 0.69
N PHE A 41 7.15 31.13 0.69
CA PHE A 41 6.81 29.96 -0.12
C PHE A 41 5.53 29.27 0.37
N ALA A 42 5.28 29.20 1.67
CA ALA A 42 4.02 28.72 2.22
C ALA A 42 2.86 29.62 1.78
N ALA A 43 3.02 30.94 1.90
CA ALA A 43 2.01 31.90 1.45
C ALA A 43 1.79 31.84 -0.07
N ASP A 44 2.84 31.67 -0.88
CA ASP A 44 2.75 31.54 -2.34
C ASP A 44 2.11 30.20 -2.75
N ALA A 45 2.39 29.11 -2.03
CA ALA A 45 1.72 27.82 -2.21
C ALA A 45 0.23 27.89 -1.83
N GLU A 46 -0.09 28.55 -0.72
CA GLU A 46 -1.48 28.82 -0.29
C GLU A 46 -2.22 29.76 -1.26
N THR A 47 -1.51 30.62 -2.01
CA THR A 47 -2.10 31.57 -2.96
C THR A 47 -2.18 31.01 -4.39
N THR A 48 -1.44 29.94 -4.71
CA THR A 48 -1.33 29.37 -6.07
C THR A 48 -1.95 27.97 -6.19
N MET A 49 -2.27 27.29 -5.09
CA MET A 49 -3.11 26.09 -5.06
C MET A 49 -4.44 26.42 -4.39
N ALA A 50 -5.53 26.53 -5.15
CA ALA A 50 -6.83 26.85 -4.55
C ALA A 50 -7.40 25.66 -3.75
N ILE A 51 -6.92 24.44 -3.99
CA ILE A 51 -7.28 23.24 -3.24
C ILE A 51 -6.00 22.52 -2.81
N ALA A 52 -5.63 22.63 -1.54
CA ALA A 52 -4.50 21.88 -1.00
C ALA A 52 -4.73 20.35 -1.20
N PRO A 53 -3.69 19.56 -1.53
CA PRO A 53 -3.82 18.12 -1.79
C PRO A 53 -4.53 17.35 -0.66
N GLU A 54 -4.29 17.73 0.59
CA GLU A 54 -4.94 17.15 1.77
C GLU A 54 -6.44 17.45 1.80
N THR A 55 -6.83 18.62 1.32
CA THR A 55 -8.24 19.02 1.19
C THR A 55 -8.93 18.18 0.11
N GLN A 56 -8.26 17.96 -1.02
CA GLN A 56 -8.75 17.06 -2.07
C GLN A 56 -8.96 15.64 -1.54
N VAL A 57 -7.97 15.06 -0.83
CA VAL A 57 -8.11 13.72 -0.24
C VAL A 57 -9.30 13.66 0.73
N ARG A 58 -9.40 14.63 1.65
CA ARG A 58 -10.49 14.71 2.63
C ARG A 58 -11.86 14.81 1.96
N MET A 59 -11.97 15.57 0.88
CA MET A 59 -13.20 15.70 0.10
C MET A 59 -13.60 14.38 -0.55
N LEU A 60 -12.66 13.69 -1.21
CA LEU A 60 -12.93 12.42 -1.88
C LEU A 60 -13.30 11.31 -0.87
N GLU A 61 -12.60 11.22 0.26
CA GLU A 61 -12.95 10.29 1.35
C GLU A 61 -14.34 10.57 1.92
N SER A 62 -14.65 11.87 2.14
CA SER A 62 -15.97 12.28 2.63
C SER A 62 -17.07 11.92 1.62
N LEU A 63 -16.83 12.13 0.33
CA LEU A 63 -17.74 11.72 -0.75
C LEU A 63 -18.05 10.22 -0.68
N VAL A 64 -17.02 9.37 -0.60
CA VAL A 64 -17.20 7.91 -0.47
C VAL A 64 -18.04 7.57 0.74
N ARG A 65 -17.67 8.11 1.91
CA ARG A 65 -18.35 7.81 3.16
C ARG A 65 -19.82 8.22 3.10
N PHE A 66 -20.12 9.44 2.64
CA PHE A 66 -21.49 9.93 2.58
C PHE A 66 -22.34 9.13 1.59
N GLU A 67 -21.83 8.83 0.41
CA GLU A 67 -22.55 8.05 -0.59
C GLU A 67 -22.84 6.62 -0.11
N ILE A 68 -21.87 5.95 0.52
CA ILE A 68 -22.07 4.60 1.07
C ILE A 68 -23.03 4.63 2.25
N GLU A 69 -22.86 5.56 3.19
CA GLU A 69 -23.74 5.66 4.36
C GLU A 69 -25.17 6.02 3.96
N ALA A 70 -25.37 6.94 3.02
CA ALA A 70 -26.69 7.30 2.53
C ALA A 70 -27.38 6.09 1.90
N PHE A 71 -26.66 5.35 1.06
CA PHE A 71 -27.15 4.12 0.44
C PHE A 71 -27.55 3.07 1.49
N GLU A 72 -26.69 2.82 2.48
CA GLU A 72 -26.96 1.86 3.55
C GLU A 72 -28.13 2.29 4.44
N ARG A 73 -28.26 3.57 4.78
CA ARG A 73 -29.40 4.09 5.56
C ARG A 73 -30.72 3.91 4.82
N VAL A 74 -30.75 4.23 3.52
CA VAL A 74 -31.95 4.01 2.68
C VAL A 74 -32.30 2.53 2.65
N ARG A 75 -31.31 1.66 2.48
CA ARG A 75 -31.54 0.21 2.45
C ARG A 75 -31.99 -0.36 3.79
N ALA A 76 -31.44 0.13 4.90
CA ALA A 76 -31.77 -0.32 6.25
C ALA A 76 -33.20 0.08 6.67
N THR A 77 -33.70 1.20 6.13
CA THR A 77 -35.07 1.70 6.42
C THR A 77 -36.10 1.27 5.39
N ALA A 78 -35.67 0.81 4.21
CA ALA A 78 -36.57 0.27 3.19
C ALA A 78 -37.27 -1.00 3.67
N GLY A 79 -38.56 -1.13 3.32
CA GLY A 79 -39.32 -2.35 3.56
C GLY A 79 -38.82 -3.54 2.73
N ARG A 80 -39.43 -4.71 2.94
CA ARG A 80 -39.14 -5.93 2.16
C ARG A 80 -39.31 -5.65 0.66
N ARG A 81 -38.27 -5.92 -0.11
CA ARG A 81 -38.27 -5.75 -1.57
C ARG A 81 -38.65 -7.05 -2.27
N SER A 82 -39.36 -6.95 -3.40
CA SER A 82 -39.55 -8.07 -4.31
C SER A 82 -38.24 -8.37 -5.07
N THR A 83 -38.12 -9.58 -5.60
CA THR A 83 -36.98 -9.98 -6.45
C THR A 83 -36.86 -9.09 -7.69
N GLU A 84 -38.00 -8.73 -8.28
CA GLU A 84 -38.07 -7.81 -9.42
C GLU A 84 -37.53 -6.43 -9.06
N ALA A 85 -37.97 -5.84 -7.94
CA ALA A 85 -37.47 -4.54 -7.47
C ALA A 85 -35.96 -4.56 -7.17
N ALA A 86 -35.46 -5.67 -6.61
CA ALA A 86 -34.02 -5.85 -6.38
C ALA A 86 -33.24 -5.90 -7.71
N SER A 87 -33.75 -6.63 -8.72
CA SER A 87 -33.12 -6.73 -10.04
C SER A 87 -33.10 -5.39 -10.79
N MET A 88 -34.19 -4.60 -10.69
CA MET A 88 -34.26 -3.27 -11.29
C MET A 88 -33.30 -2.28 -10.65
N THR A 89 -33.10 -2.38 -9.33
CA THR A 89 -32.10 -1.57 -8.62
C THR A 89 -30.69 -1.93 -9.09
N LEU A 90 -30.39 -3.22 -9.27
CA LEU A 90 -29.09 -3.66 -9.76
C LEU A 90 -28.82 -3.17 -11.19
N ARG A 91 -29.80 -3.29 -12.10
CA ARG A 91 -29.70 -2.75 -13.47
C ARG A 91 -29.49 -1.24 -13.49
N ARG A 92 -30.10 -0.52 -12.56
CA ARG A 92 -29.90 0.93 -12.43
C ARG A 92 -28.46 1.27 -12.03
N GLU A 93 -27.87 0.50 -11.11
CA GLU A 93 -26.46 0.66 -10.75
C GLU A 93 -25.54 0.31 -11.93
N GLU A 94 -25.82 -0.76 -12.68
CA GLU A 94 -25.04 -1.10 -13.89
C GLU A 94 -25.09 0.04 -14.94
N ALA A 95 -26.27 0.59 -15.21
CA ALA A 95 -26.42 1.73 -16.11
C ALA A 95 -25.69 2.99 -15.60
N LEU A 96 -25.65 3.20 -14.28
CA LEU A 96 -24.87 4.28 -13.67
C LEU A 96 -23.36 4.07 -13.89
N GLN A 97 -22.86 2.85 -13.67
CA GLN A 97 -21.45 2.52 -13.92
C GLN A 97 -21.07 2.76 -15.39
N ASP A 98 -21.91 2.36 -16.33
CA ASP A 98 -21.66 2.59 -17.76
C ASP A 98 -21.64 4.08 -18.11
N THR A 99 -22.50 4.87 -17.48
CA THR A 99 -22.52 6.33 -17.62
C THR A 99 -21.22 6.94 -17.09
N LEU A 100 -20.74 6.50 -15.92
CA LEU A 100 -19.50 6.98 -15.31
C LEU A 100 -18.25 6.55 -16.11
N ARG A 101 -18.22 5.31 -16.62
CA ARG A 101 -17.14 4.84 -17.52
C ARG A 101 -17.09 5.68 -18.79
N ARG A 102 -18.25 6.01 -19.37
CA ARG A 102 -18.35 6.90 -20.53
C ARG A 102 -17.89 8.31 -20.20
N ALA A 103 -18.27 8.84 -19.04
CA ALA A 103 -17.84 10.16 -18.59
C ALA A 103 -16.30 10.22 -18.45
N LEU A 104 -15.68 9.21 -17.83
CA LEU A 104 -14.22 9.10 -17.76
C LEU A 104 -13.57 9.03 -19.14
N TRP A 105 -14.14 8.23 -20.05
CA TRP A 105 -13.64 8.09 -21.42
C TRP A 105 -13.70 9.40 -22.21
N LEU A 106 -14.79 10.15 -22.07
CA LEU A 106 -14.99 11.44 -22.74
C LEU A 106 -14.35 12.61 -21.99
N GLY A 107 -13.82 12.37 -20.79
CA GLY A 107 -13.32 13.40 -19.90
C GLY A 107 -14.41 14.33 -19.36
N ASP A 108 -15.69 13.93 -19.38
CA ASP A 108 -16.81 14.69 -18.85
C ASP A 108 -16.70 14.79 -17.33
N ARG A 109 -16.62 16.04 -16.83
CA ARG A 109 -16.45 16.37 -15.41
C ARG A 109 -17.75 16.80 -14.74
N ASP A 110 -18.81 17.02 -15.52
CA ASP A 110 -20.07 17.52 -14.99
C ASP A 110 -20.80 16.51 -14.12
N VAL A 111 -20.56 15.21 -14.35
CA VAL A 111 -21.12 14.12 -13.55
C VAL A 111 -20.72 14.19 -12.07
N ALA A 112 -19.54 14.73 -11.75
CA ALA A 112 -19.03 14.86 -10.38
C ALA A 112 -19.37 16.21 -9.73
N ARG A 113 -19.90 17.18 -10.49
CA ARG A 113 -20.13 18.55 -10.03
C ARG A 113 -21.10 18.60 -8.85
N ALA A 114 -22.27 17.97 -8.97
CA ALA A 114 -23.29 18.01 -7.92
C ALA A 114 -22.84 17.29 -6.62
N PRO A 115 -22.26 16.07 -6.69
CA PRO A 115 -21.74 15.42 -5.49
C PRO A 115 -20.61 16.22 -4.80
N LEU A 116 -19.69 16.81 -5.57
CA LEU A 116 -18.60 17.62 -5.02
C LEU A 116 -19.10 18.91 -4.33
N ARG A 117 -20.08 19.60 -4.92
CA ARG A 117 -20.72 20.76 -4.28
C ARG A 117 -21.33 20.40 -2.93
N HIS A 118 -22.04 19.28 -2.86
CA HIS A 118 -22.68 18.83 -1.63
C HIS A 118 -21.65 18.56 -0.53
N VAL A 119 -20.53 17.90 -0.88
CA VAL A 119 -19.44 17.61 0.08
C VAL A 119 -18.72 18.89 0.51
N ALA A 120 -18.47 19.82 -0.41
CA ALA A 120 -17.84 21.09 -0.09
C ALA A 120 -18.67 21.93 0.86
N GLU A 121 -19.99 21.99 0.64
CA GLU A 121 -20.93 22.66 1.53
C GLU A 121 -20.89 22.07 2.95
N GLN A 122 -20.84 20.75 3.08
CA GLN A 122 -20.75 20.09 4.39
C GLN A 122 -19.41 20.29 5.10
N LEU A 123 -18.33 20.48 4.34
CA LEU A 123 -17.00 20.74 4.88
C LEU A 123 -16.69 22.23 5.03
N GLU A 124 -17.64 23.11 4.71
CA GLU A 124 -17.49 24.57 4.69
C GLU A 124 -16.31 25.04 3.81
N ILE A 125 -16.10 24.36 2.68
CA ILE A 125 -15.05 24.67 1.70
C ILE A 125 -15.68 25.46 0.54
N ASP A 126 -15.09 26.59 0.18
CA ASP A 126 -15.45 27.31 -1.03
C ASP A 126 -14.75 26.67 -2.24
N LEU A 127 -15.54 26.16 -3.19
CA LEU A 127 -15.04 25.54 -4.41
C LEU A 127 -15.16 26.51 -5.57
N ASP A 128 -14.03 26.98 -6.10
CA ASP A 128 -14.00 27.71 -7.35
C ASP A 128 -14.00 26.73 -8.54
N GLU A 129 -15.14 26.60 -9.22
CA GLU A 129 -15.28 25.74 -10.41
C GLU A 129 -14.58 26.29 -11.66
N SER A 130 -14.09 27.53 -11.61
CA SER A 130 -13.33 28.11 -12.72
C SER A 130 -11.85 27.75 -12.69
N ASP A 131 -11.39 27.10 -11.62
CA ASP A 131 -9.99 26.68 -11.44
C ASP A 131 -9.64 25.42 -12.25
N GLU A 132 -8.37 25.32 -12.67
CA GLU A 132 -7.80 24.12 -13.27
C GLU A 132 -7.80 22.95 -12.25
N ASP A 133 -7.58 23.25 -10.97
CA ASP A 133 -7.60 22.26 -9.87
C ASP A 133 -8.98 21.61 -9.71
N TRP A 134 -10.07 22.34 -9.98
CA TRP A 134 -11.43 21.79 -9.98
C TRP A 134 -11.58 20.68 -11.02
N SER A 135 -10.99 20.86 -12.20
CA SER A 135 -11.08 19.88 -13.27
C SER A 135 -10.40 18.57 -12.87
N ALA A 136 -9.24 18.64 -12.21
CA ALA A 136 -8.51 17.49 -11.69
C ALA A 136 -9.30 16.80 -10.56
N LEU A 137 -9.82 17.57 -9.60
CA LEU A 137 -10.67 17.06 -8.52
C LEU A 137 -11.91 16.34 -9.07
N ALA A 138 -12.59 16.93 -10.05
CA ALA A 138 -13.79 16.36 -10.67
C ALA A 138 -13.49 15.05 -11.41
N TYR A 139 -12.28 14.90 -11.98
CA TYR A 139 -11.85 13.63 -12.57
C TYR A 139 -11.74 12.52 -11.53
N GLU A 140 -11.00 12.80 -10.46
CA GLU A 140 -10.76 11.84 -9.39
C GLU A 140 -12.07 11.48 -8.70
N ALA A 141 -12.93 12.48 -8.47
CA ALA A 141 -14.29 12.25 -7.96
C ALA A 141 -15.12 11.34 -8.88
N THR A 142 -14.99 11.45 -10.20
CA THR A 142 -15.69 10.56 -11.14
C THR A 142 -15.21 9.11 -11.01
N LYS A 143 -13.90 8.88 -10.83
CA LYS A 143 -13.36 7.54 -10.55
C LYS A 143 -13.89 6.99 -9.23
N VAL A 144 -13.87 7.82 -8.19
CA VAL A 144 -14.38 7.49 -6.86
C VAL A 144 -15.87 7.13 -6.90
N LEU A 145 -16.69 7.88 -7.65
CA LEU A 145 -18.12 7.57 -7.83
C LEU A 145 -18.34 6.24 -8.56
N LEU A 146 -17.46 5.88 -9.50
CA LEU A 146 -17.51 4.57 -10.16
C LEU A 146 -17.22 3.45 -9.16
N ASP A 147 -16.19 3.60 -8.32
CA ASP A 147 -15.86 2.63 -7.28
C ASP A 147 -17.00 2.49 -6.25
N VAL A 148 -17.62 3.61 -5.86
CA VAL A 148 -18.80 3.63 -4.99
C VAL A 148 -19.99 2.89 -5.62
N SER A 149 -20.27 3.07 -6.91
CA SER A 149 -21.36 2.36 -7.57
C SER A 149 -21.08 0.86 -7.72
N GLN A 150 -19.82 0.47 -7.94
CA GLN A 150 -19.42 -0.95 -7.90
C GLN A 150 -19.65 -1.54 -6.50
N GLU A 151 -19.23 -0.82 -5.46
CA GLU A 151 -19.44 -1.23 -4.07
C GLU A 151 -20.93 -1.38 -3.74
N ARG A 152 -21.77 -0.42 -4.15
CA ARG A 152 -23.23 -0.52 -4.02
C ARG A 152 -23.80 -1.75 -4.73
N GLY A 153 -23.31 -2.04 -5.93
CA GLY A 153 -23.68 -3.24 -6.69
C GLY A 153 -23.38 -4.53 -5.92
N ARG A 154 -22.17 -4.66 -5.38
CA ARG A 154 -21.77 -5.82 -4.56
C ARG A 154 -22.65 -5.97 -3.32
N ARG A 155 -22.87 -4.88 -2.58
CA ARG A 155 -23.70 -4.90 -1.37
C ARG A 155 -25.16 -5.17 -1.66
N GLN A 156 -25.68 -4.72 -2.81
CA GLN A 156 -27.04 -5.02 -3.25
C GLN A 156 -27.24 -6.52 -3.48
N GLN A 157 -26.18 -7.26 -3.79
CA GLN A 157 -26.16 -8.72 -3.91
C GLN A 157 -25.87 -9.43 -2.57
N GLY A 158 -25.61 -8.68 -1.49
CA GLY A 158 -25.27 -9.22 -0.17
C GLY A 158 -23.80 -9.64 -0.02
N ILE A 159 -22.93 -9.23 -0.94
CA ILE A 159 -21.50 -9.51 -0.88
C ILE A 159 -20.82 -8.38 -0.10
N TYR A 160 -20.06 -8.72 0.95
CA TYR A 160 -19.29 -7.79 1.77
C TYR A 160 -17.87 -8.31 1.96
N ASP A 161 -16.89 -7.43 1.78
CA ASP A 161 -15.47 -7.80 1.95
C ASP A 161 -15.08 -8.01 3.41
N GLN A 162 -15.71 -7.26 4.32
CA GLN A 162 -15.43 -7.37 5.74
C GLN A 162 -16.61 -7.98 6.50
N PRO A 163 -16.35 -8.88 7.47
CA PRO A 163 -17.37 -9.34 8.38
C PRO A 163 -17.94 -8.18 9.18
N THR A 164 -19.24 -8.26 9.48
CA THR A 164 -19.94 -7.23 10.25
C THR A 164 -19.25 -7.01 11.60
N VAL A 165 -19.29 -5.78 12.12
CA VAL A 165 -18.69 -5.46 13.44
C VAL A 165 -19.27 -6.31 14.57
N PHE A 166 -20.53 -6.73 14.46
CA PHE A 166 -21.17 -7.64 15.42
C PHE A 166 -20.63 -9.06 15.32
N PHE A 167 -20.44 -9.56 14.10
CA PHE A 167 -19.82 -10.87 13.89
C PHE A 167 -18.38 -10.88 14.40
N ARG A 168 -17.58 -9.85 14.06
CA ARG A 168 -16.21 -9.71 14.58
C ARG A 168 -16.18 -9.70 16.10
N ARG A 169 -17.03 -8.89 16.75
CA ARG A 169 -17.13 -8.86 18.21
C ARG A 169 -17.52 -10.21 18.80
N ALA A 170 -18.50 -10.90 18.22
CA ALA A 170 -18.95 -12.20 18.69
C ALA A 170 -17.84 -13.27 18.60
N VAL A 171 -17.11 -13.32 17.47
CA VAL A 171 -15.99 -14.25 17.29
C VAL A 171 -14.85 -13.92 18.25
N SER A 172 -14.45 -12.65 18.37
CA SER A 172 -13.40 -12.24 19.31
C SER A 172 -13.77 -12.51 20.77
N THR A 173 -15.06 -12.39 21.17
CA THR A 173 -15.47 -12.74 22.53
C THR A 173 -15.33 -14.24 22.84
N VAL A 174 -15.53 -15.11 21.84
CA VAL A 174 -15.35 -16.56 22.00
C VAL A 174 -13.87 -16.91 22.15
N GLU A 175 -12.98 -16.21 21.45
CA GLU A 175 -11.53 -16.40 21.57
C GLU A 175 -10.99 -15.97 22.95
N THR A 176 -11.49 -14.88 23.52
CA THR A 176 -11.10 -14.44 24.88
C THR A 176 -11.69 -15.30 26.01
N ALA A 177 -12.72 -16.11 25.77
CA ALA A 177 -13.30 -16.99 26.79
C ALA A 177 -12.51 -18.30 26.99
N SER A 178 -11.50 -18.57 26.15
CA SER A 178 -10.66 -19.76 26.25
C SER A 178 -9.44 -19.55 27.16
N ALA A 179 -9.68 -19.26 28.44
CA ALA A 179 -8.71 -19.44 29.53
C ALA A 179 -9.32 -20.38 30.58
N PRO A 180 -8.59 -21.38 31.13
CA PRO A 180 -9.20 -22.43 31.94
C PRO A 180 -9.44 -21.91 33.36
N HIS A 181 -10.66 -21.45 33.63
CA HIS A 181 -11.22 -21.57 34.96
C HIS A 181 -12.43 -22.49 34.94
N ARG A 182 -12.16 -23.70 35.43
CA ARG A 182 -13.07 -24.80 35.61
C ARG A 182 -14.04 -24.47 36.75
N THR A 183 -15.19 -23.90 36.40
CA THR A 183 -16.43 -24.08 37.15
C THR A 183 -17.54 -24.25 36.14
N ALA A 184 -18.17 -25.42 36.15
CA ALA A 184 -19.23 -25.80 35.23
C ALA A 184 -20.37 -24.78 35.22
N PRO A 185 -20.80 -24.28 34.05
CA PRO A 185 -22.13 -23.73 33.89
C PRO A 185 -23.09 -24.84 33.45
N ALA A 186 -24.32 -24.75 33.96
CA ALA A 186 -25.43 -25.61 33.54
C ALA A 186 -25.71 -25.43 32.03
N ASP A 187 -25.97 -26.54 31.35
CA ASP A 187 -26.40 -26.57 29.95
C ASP A 187 -27.68 -25.75 29.75
N ILE A 188 -27.53 -24.54 29.21
CA ILE A 188 -28.63 -23.86 28.53
C ILE A 188 -28.47 -24.19 27.05
N THR A 189 -29.17 -25.23 26.61
CA THR A 189 -29.30 -25.61 25.21
C THR A 189 -30.10 -24.53 24.48
N VAL A 190 -29.42 -23.49 24.01
CA VAL A 190 -30.02 -22.54 23.06
C VAL A 190 -30.10 -23.26 21.72
N ALA A 191 -31.33 -23.58 21.30
CA ALA A 191 -31.58 -24.18 20.00
C ALA A 191 -30.98 -23.29 18.89
N PRO A 192 -30.33 -23.86 17.86
CA PRO A 192 -29.88 -23.08 16.70
C PRO A 192 -31.06 -22.32 16.11
N ALA A 193 -30.84 -21.06 15.71
CA ALA A 193 -31.86 -20.25 15.09
C ALA A 193 -32.42 -20.99 13.86
N SER A 194 -33.61 -21.56 14.02
CA SER A 194 -34.35 -22.15 12.92
C SER A 194 -34.73 -20.98 12.01
N PHE A 195 -34.06 -20.87 10.86
CA PHE A 195 -34.45 -19.94 9.81
C PHE A 195 -35.87 -20.33 9.40
N ALA A 196 -36.85 -19.53 9.84
CA ALA A 196 -38.25 -19.75 9.50
C ALA A 196 -38.39 -19.63 7.98
N THR A 197 -38.50 -20.78 7.32
CA THR A 197 -38.92 -20.88 5.93
C THR A 197 -40.37 -20.43 5.90
N ASP A 198 -40.61 -19.17 5.54
CA ASP A 198 -41.96 -18.64 5.37
C ASP A 198 -42.74 -19.53 4.40
N GLU A 199 -43.82 -20.07 4.93
CA GLU A 199 -44.80 -20.92 4.28
C GLU A 199 -45.54 -20.10 3.21
N VAL A 200 -45.43 -20.54 1.96
CA VAL A 200 -46.15 -19.96 0.82
C VAL A 200 -47.61 -20.38 0.89
N LEU A 201 -48.52 -19.41 0.93
CA LEU A 201 -49.94 -19.59 0.60
C LEU A 201 -50.30 -18.75 -0.63
N PRO A 202 -51.16 -19.24 -1.56
CA PRO A 202 -51.28 -18.66 -2.88
C PRO A 202 -52.52 -17.77 -3.09
N GLU A 203 -52.39 -16.90 -4.10
CA GLU A 203 -53.40 -16.53 -5.10
C GLU A 203 -54.48 -15.47 -4.80
N ALA A 204 -54.47 -14.36 -5.56
CA ALA A 204 -55.60 -13.94 -6.41
C ALA A 204 -55.26 -12.77 -7.36
N ALA A 205 -55.43 -13.06 -8.66
CA ALA A 205 -55.97 -12.28 -9.79
C ALA A 205 -55.26 -11.02 -10.39
N PRO A 206 -55.27 -10.88 -11.74
CA PRO A 206 -54.56 -9.83 -12.47
C PRO A 206 -55.45 -8.63 -12.81
N VAL A 207 -54.85 -7.45 -12.99
CA VAL A 207 -55.50 -6.30 -13.63
C VAL A 207 -54.59 -5.69 -14.71
N THR A 208 -55.11 -5.79 -15.93
CA THR A 208 -54.93 -5.03 -17.18
C THR A 208 -53.99 -3.81 -17.24
N VAL A 209 -53.10 -3.86 -18.26
CA VAL A 209 -52.42 -2.75 -18.96
C VAL A 209 -53.41 -1.82 -19.66
N PRO A 210 -53.05 -0.55 -19.99
CA PRO A 210 -52.33 -0.20 -21.25
C PRO A 210 -51.39 1.02 -21.10
N ALA A 211 -50.59 1.52 -22.05
CA ALA A 211 -49.93 1.10 -23.28
C ALA A 211 -49.07 2.31 -23.77
N SER A 212 -48.14 2.08 -24.71
CA SER A 212 -47.57 3.05 -25.68
C SER A 212 -46.45 3.99 -25.18
N PHE A 213 -45.33 4.21 -25.88
CA PHE A 213 -45.07 4.42 -27.33
C PHE A 213 -43.72 3.79 -27.78
N ALA A 214 -43.70 3.07 -28.91
CA ALA A 214 -43.12 3.41 -30.23
C ALA A 214 -41.58 3.64 -30.22
N CYS A 215 -40.76 2.68 -30.68
CA CYS A 215 -40.46 2.29 -32.06
C CYS A 215 -39.71 3.36 -32.84
N GLU A 216 -38.42 3.13 -33.13
CA GLU A 216 -37.91 3.29 -34.48
C GLU A 216 -36.65 2.45 -34.69
N THR A 217 -36.58 1.95 -35.91
CA THR A 217 -35.78 0.83 -36.42
C THR A 217 -34.98 1.42 -37.56
N GLU A 218 -33.67 1.22 -37.63
CA GLU A 218 -32.99 1.32 -38.92
C GLU A 218 -31.86 0.29 -39.02
N THR A 219 -31.92 -0.41 -40.14
CA THR A 219 -31.20 -1.63 -40.50
C THR A 219 -29.90 -1.31 -41.28
N PRO A 220 -29.04 -2.32 -41.49
CA PRO A 220 -27.61 -2.18 -41.79
C PRO A 220 -27.26 -2.44 -43.27
N VAL A 221 -26.07 -2.01 -43.73
CA VAL A 221 -25.41 -2.53 -44.95
C VAL A 221 -23.86 -2.52 -44.78
N PRO A 222 -23.09 -3.48 -45.37
CA PRO A 222 -21.85 -4.01 -44.80
C PRO A 222 -20.59 -3.77 -45.69
N PRO A 223 -19.54 -4.63 -45.75
CA PRO A 223 -18.14 -4.24 -45.57
C PRO A 223 -17.32 -4.21 -46.87
N VAL A 224 -16.13 -3.59 -46.84
CA VAL A 224 -15.10 -3.77 -47.88
C VAL A 224 -13.77 -4.15 -47.22
N ALA A 225 -13.20 -5.24 -47.72
CA ALA A 225 -12.00 -5.90 -47.25
C ALA A 225 -10.77 -5.62 -48.14
N CYS A 226 -9.60 -5.71 -47.50
CA CYS A 226 -8.27 -6.10 -48.05
C CYS A 226 -7.52 -5.15 -49.02
N PRO A 227 -6.18 -5.27 -49.19
CA PRO A 227 -5.16 -5.89 -48.32
C PRO A 227 -3.84 -5.07 -48.17
N GLU A 228 -3.02 -5.61 -47.28
CA GLU A 228 -1.57 -5.45 -47.04
C GLU A 228 -0.68 -5.48 -48.30
N PRO A 229 0.53 -4.90 -48.25
CA PRO A 229 1.67 -5.66 -48.74
C PRO A 229 2.93 -5.61 -47.86
N THR A 230 3.46 -6.82 -47.70
CA THR A 230 4.75 -7.26 -47.18
C THR A 230 5.96 -6.55 -47.81
N ARG A 231 7.00 -6.28 -47.00
CA ARG A 231 8.41 -6.31 -47.45
C ARG A 231 9.36 -6.82 -46.35
N PRO A 232 10.51 -7.42 -46.73
CA PRO A 232 11.21 -8.43 -45.94
C PRO A 232 12.45 -7.90 -45.18
N GLN A 233 12.80 -8.65 -44.14
CA GLN A 233 14.10 -8.61 -43.45
C GLN A 233 15.23 -9.20 -44.31
N PRO A 234 16.48 -8.81 -44.02
CA PRO A 234 17.62 -9.70 -44.15
C PRO A 234 18.33 -9.93 -42.80
N GLU A 235 18.77 -11.17 -42.61
CA GLU A 235 19.63 -11.66 -41.53
C GLU A 235 21.01 -12.07 -42.13
N PRO A 236 22.01 -12.53 -41.36
CA PRO A 236 23.14 -11.74 -40.89
C PRO A 236 24.50 -12.17 -41.46
N GLN A 237 25.56 -11.39 -41.20
CA GLN A 237 26.94 -11.85 -41.40
C GLN A 237 27.77 -11.75 -40.12
N ASN A 238 28.38 -12.88 -39.80
CA ASN A 238 29.41 -13.12 -38.80
C ASN A 238 30.67 -12.32 -39.10
N ASP A 239 31.32 -11.79 -38.06
CA ASP A 239 32.78 -11.78 -37.97
C ASP A 239 33.21 -11.97 -36.52
N ALA A 240 34.03 -13.00 -36.30
CA ALA A 240 34.58 -13.39 -35.03
C ALA A 240 36.06 -13.02 -34.94
N ALA A 241 36.51 -12.88 -33.69
CA ALA A 241 37.88 -13.01 -33.21
C ALA A 241 38.74 -11.74 -33.14
N VAL A 242 38.58 -10.94 -32.07
CA VAL A 242 39.68 -10.49 -31.17
C VAL A 242 39.10 -10.09 -29.79
N ARG A 243 38.94 -11.03 -28.84
CA ARG A 243 38.84 -10.76 -27.37
C ARG A 243 38.68 -12.07 -26.58
N GLN A 244 39.78 -12.72 -26.18
CA GLN A 244 39.74 -14.02 -25.50
C GLN A 244 40.30 -14.02 -24.05
N LYS A 245 40.40 -12.87 -23.37
CA LYS A 245 40.86 -12.85 -21.96
C LYS A 245 39.94 -12.17 -20.94
N ALA A 246 38.77 -11.68 -21.37
CA ALA A 246 37.70 -11.22 -20.47
C ALA A 246 36.53 -12.24 -20.35
N THR A 247 36.57 -13.31 -21.13
CA THR A 247 35.42 -14.18 -21.43
C THR A 247 35.14 -15.28 -20.40
N ALA A 248 36.05 -15.59 -19.48
CA ALA A 248 35.80 -16.65 -18.50
C ALA A 248 34.79 -16.25 -17.41
N CYS A 249 34.74 -14.98 -17.04
CA CYS A 249 33.75 -14.47 -16.07
C CYS A 249 32.39 -14.22 -16.74
N GLU A 250 32.38 -13.86 -18.04
CA GLU A 250 31.14 -13.69 -18.82
C GLU A 250 30.51 -15.01 -19.27
N ALA A 251 31.30 -16.08 -19.51
CA ALA A 251 30.79 -17.38 -19.92
C ALA A 251 30.04 -18.11 -18.79
N SER A 252 30.48 -17.96 -17.53
CA SER A 252 29.77 -18.53 -16.37
C SER A 252 28.39 -17.88 -16.16
N LEU A 253 28.23 -16.60 -16.52
CA LEU A 253 26.96 -15.86 -16.42
C LEU A 253 26.00 -16.13 -17.59
N ARG A 254 26.49 -16.53 -18.77
CA ARG A 254 25.66 -16.81 -19.95
C ARG A 254 25.05 -18.21 -19.97
N ASN A 255 25.62 -19.16 -19.25
CA ASN A 255 25.11 -20.55 -19.22
C ASN A 255 23.82 -20.74 -18.39
N THR A 256 23.23 -19.67 -17.86
CA THR A 256 21.93 -19.70 -17.16
C THR A 256 20.85 -18.83 -17.81
N THR A 257 21.07 -18.31 -19.02
CA THR A 257 20.16 -17.30 -19.63
C THR A 257 19.54 -17.69 -20.98
N SER A 258 19.60 -18.95 -21.41
CA SER A 258 18.89 -19.42 -22.61
C SER A 258 17.57 -20.13 -22.24
N LEU A 259 16.62 -19.38 -21.68
CA LEU A 259 15.21 -19.73 -21.74
C LEU A 259 14.49 -18.54 -22.37
N SER A 260 13.69 -18.86 -23.39
CA SER A 260 12.85 -17.95 -24.18
C SER A 260 12.09 -16.97 -23.29
N ALA A 261 11.71 -15.81 -23.85
CA ALA A 261 11.00 -14.74 -23.16
C ALA A 261 9.67 -15.20 -22.52
N THR A 262 9.75 -15.85 -21.37
CA THR A 262 8.62 -16.23 -20.54
C THR A 262 8.29 -15.04 -19.65
N ILE A 263 7.06 -14.57 -19.75
CA ILE A 263 6.48 -13.50 -18.95
C ILE A 263 6.58 -13.93 -17.47
N VAL A 264 7.29 -13.15 -16.65
CA VAL A 264 7.33 -13.35 -15.19
C VAL A 264 5.94 -13.00 -14.69
N VAL A 265 5.21 -13.99 -14.16
CA VAL A 265 3.89 -13.74 -13.56
C VAL A 265 4.03 -13.67 -12.03
N PRO A 266 3.79 -12.49 -11.42
CA PRO A 266 3.74 -12.31 -9.97
C PRO A 266 2.65 -13.17 -9.33
N ALA A 267 2.80 -13.52 -8.04
CA ALA A 267 1.79 -14.31 -7.33
C ALA A 267 0.45 -13.58 -7.11
N SER A 268 0.42 -12.25 -7.25
CA SER A 268 -0.79 -11.44 -7.13
C SER A 268 -1.64 -11.38 -8.41
N PHE A 269 -1.26 -12.10 -9.47
CA PHE A 269 -2.07 -12.17 -10.69
C PHE A 269 -3.08 -13.30 -10.56
N ASP A 270 -4.35 -12.97 -10.78
CA ASP A 270 -5.44 -13.93 -10.87
C ASP A 270 -5.09 -15.01 -11.91
N MET A 271 -5.34 -16.26 -11.55
CA MET A 271 -5.17 -17.41 -12.44
C MET A 271 -5.97 -17.15 -13.72
N PRO A 272 -5.34 -17.12 -14.92
CA PRO A 272 -6.06 -16.90 -16.16
C PRO A 272 -7.15 -17.95 -16.36
N SER A 273 -8.32 -17.53 -16.87
CA SER A 273 -9.44 -18.43 -17.14
C SER A 273 -9.00 -19.58 -18.05
N GLY A 274 -9.10 -20.83 -17.55
CA GLY A 274 -8.73 -22.04 -18.30
C GLY A 274 -7.35 -22.62 -17.99
N TYR A 275 -6.60 -22.05 -17.03
CA TYR A 275 -5.44 -22.72 -16.45
C TYR A 275 -5.84 -23.66 -15.31
N ASP A 276 -5.21 -24.84 -15.26
CA ASP A 276 -5.24 -25.72 -14.09
C ASP A 276 -4.23 -25.19 -13.05
N GLU A 277 -4.55 -25.28 -11.75
CA GLU A 277 -3.70 -24.77 -10.64
C GLU A 277 -2.26 -25.32 -10.72
N GLU A 278 -2.10 -26.61 -11.02
CA GLU A 278 -0.78 -27.25 -11.16
C GLU A 278 0.02 -26.68 -12.34
N ARG A 279 -0.62 -26.46 -13.49
CA ARG A 279 0.02 -25.87 -14.68
C ARG A 279 0.36 -24.41 -14.48
N TRP A 280 -0.48 -23.69 -13.74
CA TRP A 280 -0.20 -22.31 -13.37
C TRP A 280 1.01 -22.22 -12.45
N GLN A 281 1.13 -23.13 -11.48
CA GLN A 281 2.30 -23.25 -10.62
C GLN A 281 3.56 -23.64 -11.41
N GLU A 282 3.49 -24.59 -12.33
CA GLU A 282 4.62 -24.96 -13.20
C GLU A 282 5.08 -23.79 -14.08
N ALA A 283 4.14 -23.03 -14.66
CA ALA A 283 4.46 -21.84 -15.45
C ALA A 283 5.10 -20.74 -14.59
N ARG A 284 4.60 -20.54 -13.36
CA ARG A 284 5.23 -19.65 -12.37
C ARG A 284 6.64 -20.10 -12.03
N ILE A 285 6.86 -21.38 -11.76
CA ILE A 285 8.17 -21.96 -11.43
C ILE A 285 9.14 -21.79 -12.61
N ALA A 286 8.71 -22.10 -13.83
CA ALA A 286 9.53 -21.99 -15.04
C ALA A 286 9.93 -20.54 -15.37
N ALA A 287 9.11 -19.56 -14.99
CA ALA A 287 9.41 -18.14 -15.17
C ALA A 287 10.33 -17.56 -14.07
N ARG A 288 10.70 -18.33 -13.05
CA ARG A 288 11.36 -17.84 -11.84
C ARG A 288 12.75 -18.44 -11.61
N PRO A 289 13.79 -17.73 -12.07
CA PRO A 289 14.93 -17.49 -11.20
C PRO A 289 14.96 -16.00 -10.83
N PRO A 290 15.30 -15.64 -9.58
CA PRO A 290 15.67 -14.27 -9.31
C PRO A 290 16.83 -13.93 -10.25
N ARG A 291 16.63 -12.95 -11.13
CA ARG A 291 17.67 -12.45 -12.03
C ARG A 291 18.73 -11.78 -11.17
N ILE A 292 19.62 -12.56 -10.56
CA ILE A 292 20.75 -12.06 -9.78
C ILE A 292 21.93 -12.08 -10.73
N LEU A 293 22.29 -10.93 -11.27
CA LEU A 293 23.42 -10.78 -12.20
C LEU A 293 24.74 -10.60 -11.44
N ILE A 294 24.95 -11.46 -10.43
CA ILE A 294 26.09 -11.42 -9.52
C ILE A 294 26.86 -12.75 -9.60
N ASP A 295 28.16 -12.69 -9.38
CA ASP A 295 29.03 -13.87 -9.32
C ASP A 295 28.60 -14.82 -8.17
N ARG A 296 27.95 -15.93 -8.55
CA ARG A 296 27.44 -16.96 -7.63
C ARG A 296 28.56 -17.72 -6.93
N SER A 297 29.78 -17.74 -7.47
CA SER A 297 30.91 -18.48 -6.89
C SER A 297 31.38 -17.93 -5.54
N LEU A 298 31.00 -16.68 -5.23
CA LEU A 298 31.31 -16.00 -3.98
C LEU A 298 30.32 -16.34 -2.86
N LEU A 299 29.18 -16.95 -3.20
CA LEU A 299 28.12 -17.26 -2.25
C LEU A 299 28.44 -18.57 -1.51
N SER A 300 28.02 -18.60 -0.24
CA SER A 300 28.02 -19.81 0.57
C SER A 300 27.26 -20.95 -0.11
N GLU A 301 27.63 -22.19 0.22
CA GLU A 301 27.01 -23.38 -0.37
C GLU A 301 25.51 -23.47 -0.06
N SER A 302 25.08 -23.07 1.15
CA SER A 302 23.67 -23.02 1.52
C SER A 302 22.87 -22.06 0.64
N ILE A 303 23.37 -20.85 0.40
CA ILE A 303 22.69 -19.86 -0.44
C ILE A 303 22.71 -20.24 -1.91
N ARG A 304 23.78 -20.90 -2.40
CA ARG A 304 23.79 -21.46 -3.75
C ARG A 304 22.73 -22.55 -3.92
N ALA A 305 22.64 -23.47 -2.96
CA ALA A 305 21.61 -24.52 -2.97
C ALA A 305 20.19 -23.91 -2.87
N ALA A 306 20.00 -22.87 -2.07
CA ALA A 306 18.73 -22.14 -1.99
C ALA A 306 18.33 -21.54 -3.34
N LEU A 307 19.26 -20.94 -4.07
CA LEU A 307 19.02 -20.37 -5.41
C LEU A 307 18.76 -21.43 -6.49
N GLU A 308 19.05 -22.70 -6.23
CA GLU A 308 18.77 -23.83 -7.12
C GLU A 308 17.41 -24.50 -6.84
N LYS A 309 16.72 -24.12 -5.75
CA LYS A 309 15.40 -24.66 -5.42
C LYS A 309 14.36 -24.29 -6.46
N GLN A 310 13.52 -25.26 -6.83
CA GLN A 310 12.41 -25.06 -7.76
C GLN A 310 11.33 -24.12 -7.22
N ARG A 311 11.06 -24.14 -5.90
CA ARG A 311 10.04 -23.29 -5.26
C ARG A 311 10.53 -21.88 -4.92
N GLY A 312 11.70 -21.47 -5.39
CA GLY A 312 12.34 -20.22 -5.01
C GLY A 312 12.97 -20.26 -3.61
N ILE A 313 13.48 -19.12 -3.17
CA ILE A 313 14.13 -18.95 -1.86
C ILE A 313 13.09 -18.55 -0.81
N THR A 314 13.21 -19.09 0.41
CA THR A 314 12.38 -18.66 1.55
C THR A 314 12.75 -17.25 2.01
N LEU A 315 11.91 -16.64 2.84
CA LEU A 315 12.15 -15.31 3.41
C LEU A 315 13.48 -15.23 4.17
N THR A 316 13.76 -16.23 5.01
CA THR A 316 15.02 -16.31 5.76
C THR A 316 16.20 -16.41 4.81
N GLU A 317 16.14 -17.27 3.80
CA GLU A 317 17.20 -17.44 2.79
C GLU A 317 17.42 -16.15 1.98
N ALA A 318 16.35 -15.42 1.66
CA ALA A 318 16.45 -14.15 0.96
C ALA A 318 17.12 -13.07 1.82
N ILE A 319 16.83 -13.02 3.12
CA ILE A 319 17.49 -12.11 4.07
C ILE A 319 18.98 -12.47 4.17
N GLU A 320 19.31 -13.75 4.30
CA GLU A 320 20.70 -14.20 4.36
C GLU A 320 21.47 -13.87 3.08
N LEU A 321 20.89 -14.15 1.92
CA LEU A 321 21.42 -13.78 0.62
C LEU A 321 21.66 -12.27 0.51
N TYR A 322 20.68 -11.45 0.92
CA TYR A 322 20.81 -9.98 0.90
C TYR A 322 22.03 -9.52 1.70
N PHE A 323 22.19 -10.02 2.92
CA PHE A 323 23.31 -9.64 3.78
C PHE A 323 24.64 -10.27 3.34
N GLU A 324 24.65 -11.47 2.77
CA GLU A 324 25.85 -12.06 2.19
C GLU A 324 26.35 -11.23 1.00
N LEU A 325 25.45 -10.80 0.11
CA LEU A 325 25.77 -9.91 -1.01
C LEU A 325 26.32 -8.56 -0.53
N LEU A 326 25.71 -7.95 0.50
CA LEU A 326 26.25 -6.72 1.11
C LEU A 326 27.63 -6.95 1.71
N SER A 327 27.86 -8.12 2.33
CA SER A 327 29.16 -8.49 2.89
C SER A 327 30.25 -8.57 1.82
N TRP A 328 29.85 -8.93 0.58
CA TRP A 328 30.71 -8.94 -0.61
C TRP A 328 30.83 -7.58 -1.32
N GLY A 329 30.25 -6.53 -0.75
CA GLY A 329 30.34 -5.16 -1.28
C GLY A 329 29.44 -4.91 -2.49
N TYR A 330 28.46 -5.77 -2.76
CA TYR A 330 27.37 -5.49 -3.70
C TYR A 330 26.37 -4.52 -3.07
N ARG A 331 25.57 -3.85 -3.92
CA ARG A 331 24.46 -2.98 -3.49
C ARG A 331 23.21 -3.33 -4.26
N ALA A 332 22.03 -3.09 -3.70
CA ALA A 332 20.79 -3.16 -4.46
C ALA A 332 20.77 -2.08 -5.56
N PRO A 333 20.14 -2.31 -6.73
CA PRO A 333 19.33 -3.49 -7.09
C PRO A 333 20.16 -4.62 -7.74
N PHE A 334 20.02 -5.86 -7.26
CA PHE A 334 20.87 -7.00 -7.63
C PHE A 334 20.61 -7.61 -9.01
N ASN A 335 19.60 -7.12 -9.72
CA ASN A 335 19.25 -7.53 -11.08
C ASN A 335 20.07 -6.85 -12.18
N LYS A 336 20.93 -5.91 -11.81
CA LYS A 336 21.85 -5.24 -12.73
C LYS A 336 23.25 -5.75 -12.50
N HIS A 337 24.02 -5.84 -13.57
CA HIS A 337 25.45 -6.10 -13.44
C HIS A 337 26.10 -4.93 -12.68
N GLN A 338 26.87 -5.24 -11.63
CA GLN A 338 27.48 -4.24 -10.77
C GLN A 338 28.94 -4.57 -10.46
N LYS A 339 29.75 -3.52 -10.35
CA LYS A 339 31.10 -3.64 -9.81
C LYS A 339 31.03 -3.70 -8.28
N ARG A 340 31.57 -4.76 -7.67
CA ARG A 340 31.65 -4.85 -6.20
C ARG A 340 32.60 -3.79 -5.65
N LYS A 341 32.33 -3.31 -4.44
CA LYS A 341 33.33 -2.58 -3.66
C LYS A 341 34.44 -3.54 -3.25
N ALA A 342 35.70 -3.12 -3.41
CA ALA A 342 36.83 -3.93 -2.98
C ALA A 342 36.78 -4.19 -1.47
N ILE A 343 37.07 -5.43 -1.09
CA ILE A 343 37.10 -5.91 0.30
C ILE A 343 38.56 -6.27 0.61
N PRO A 344 39.07 -5.97 1.81
CA PRO A 344 40.38 -6.41 2.26
C PRO A 344 40.55 -7.93 2.11
N GLU A 345 41.72 -8.39 1.63
CA GLU A 345 42.03 -9.82 1.45
C GLU A 345 41.77 -10.65 2.70
N LYS A 346 42.12 -10.12 3.89
CA LYS A 346 41.90 -10.75 5.20
C LYS A 346 40.43 -11.09 5.50
N LEU A 347 39.48 -10.42 4.86
CA LEU A 347 38.05 -10.62 5.08
C LEU A 347 37.43 -11.57 4.05
N LYS A 348 38.13 -11.98 2.98
CA LYS A 348 37.55 -12.85 1.96
C LYS A 348 37.24 -14.25 2.49
N THR A 349 38.07 -14.76 3.39
CA THR A 349 37.90 -16.06 4.06
C THR A 349 37.12 -15.96 5.37
N ALA A 350 36.78 -14.73 5.80
CA ALA A 350 36.05 -14.49 7.03
C ALA A 350 34.56 -14.83 6.86
N SER A 351 33.90 -15.10 7.99
CA SER A 351 32.46 -15.36 8.03
C SER A 351 31.65 -14.13 7.56
N VAL A 352 30.39 -14.34 7.16
CA VAL A 352 29.48 -13.25 6.76
C VAL A 352 29.39 -12.19 7.86
N ASP A 353 29.28 -12.61 9.12
CA ASP A 353 29.20 -11.68 10.24
C ASP A 353 30.46 -10.85 10.39
N GLU A 354 31.65 -11.45 10.27
CA GLU A 354 32.92 -10.71 10.33
C GLU A 354 33.09 -9.71 9.19
N ARG A 355 32.60 -10.06 8.00
CA ARG A 355 32.62 -9.17 6.82
C ARG A 355 31.65 -8.00 6.94
N LEU A 356 30.50 -8.20 7.58
CA LEU A 356 29.51 -7.15 7.78
C LEU A 356 30.00 -6.10 8.77
N CYS A 357 29.73 -4.83 8.46
CA CYS A 357 29.94 -3.76 9.43
C CYS A 357 28.96 -3.90 10.61
N GLU A 358 29.29 -3.28 11.74
CA GLU A 358 28.49 -3.35 12.97
C GLU A 358 27.03 -2.94 12.74
N ASP A 359 26.79 -1.89 11.95
CA ASP A 359 25.44 -1.44 11.58
C ASP A 359 24.65 -2.50 10.79
N HIS A 360 25.30 -3.26 9.91
CA HIS A 360 24.63 -4.32 9.16
C HIS A 360 24.38 -5.58 10.00
N ARG A 361 25.23 -5.92 10.96
CA ARG A 361 25.00 -7.07 11.86
C ARG A 361 23.73 -6.90 12.67
N GLY A 362 23.55 -5.71 13.25
CA GLY A 362 22.32 -5.39 13.98
C GLY A 362 21.07 -5.49 13.11
N LYS A 363 21.16 -5.01 11.86
CA LYS A 363 20.05 -5.09 10.91
C LYS A 363 19.75 -6.52 10.46
N ARG A 364 20.80 -7.32 10.20
CA ARG A 364 20.66 -8.73 9.84
C ARG A 364 19.93 -9.48 10.95
N ARG A 365 20.36 -9.32 12.19
CA ARG A 365 19.73 -9.96 13.34
C ARG A 365 18.26 -9.57 13.47
N LEU A 366 17.95 -8.28 13.46
CA LEU A 366 16.56 -7.83 13.57
C LEU A 366 15.71 -8.28 12.39
N ALA A 367 16.27 -8.33 11.18
CA ALA A 367 15.55 -8.84 10.01
C ALA A 367 15.22 -10.34 10.13
N LEU A 368 16.19 -11.16 10.56
CA LEU A 368 16.00 -12.60 10.76
C LEU A 368 15.05 -12.93 11.91
N ASP A 369 14.90 -12.05 12.89
CA ASP A 369 14.00 -12.22 14.03
C ASP A 369 12.58 -11.74 13.68
N PHE A 370 12.46 -10.52 13.14
CA PHE A 370 11.17 -9.89 12.88
C PHE A 370 10.43 -10.46 11.69
N TRP A 371 11.07 -10.54 10.52
CA TRP A 371 10.34 -10.84 9.28
C TRP A 371 9.76 -12.27 9.26
N PRO A 372 10.53 -13.32 9.62
CA PRO A 372 9.96 -14.66 9.72
C PRO A 372 8.89 -14.78 10.80
N SER A 373 9.00 -14.02 11.91
CA SER A 373 7.97 -14.02 12.95
C SER A 373 6.68 -13.31 12.51
N ALA A 374 6.79 -12.29 11.65
CA ALA A 374 5.65 -11.49 11.21
C ALA A 374 4.94 -12.07 9.97
N LEU A 375 5.69 -12.70 9.07
CA LEU A 375 5.23 -13.19 7.75
C LEU A 375 5.29 -14.71 7.60
N GLY A 376 5.95 -15.43 8.52
CA GLY A 376 6.34 -16.82 8.30
C GLY A 376 7.62 -16.95 7.46
N ASP A 377 8.14 -18.17 7.33
CA ASP A 377 9.30 -18.48 6.46
C ASP A 377 8.86 -19.07 5.11
N GLU A 378 7.88 -18.43 4.49
CA GLU A 378 7.34 -18.86 3.21
C GLU A 378 8.25 -18.44 2.04
N PRO A 379 8.12 -19.09 0.87
CA PRO A 379 8.79 -18.62 -0.35
C PRO A 379 8.46 -17.15 -0.60
N VAL A 380 9.47 -16.32 -0.86
CA VAL A 380 9.23 -14.87 -0.94
C VAL A 380 8.30 -14.47 -2.08
N ASP A 381 8.20 -15.30 -3.12
CA ASP A 381 7.26 -15.05 -4.21
C ASP A 381 5.81 -15.36 -3.85
N GLU A 382 5.54 -15.99 -2.71
CA GLU A 382 4.19 -16.31 -2.21
C GLU A 382 3.69 -15.25 -1.21
N ILE A 383 4.60 -14.46 -0.63
CA ILE A 383 4.27 -13.40 0.33
C ILE A 383 3.50 -12.27 -0.38
N HIS A 384 2.29 -11.98 0.10
CA HIS A 384 1.46 -10.94 -0.49
C HIS A 384 1.94 -9.53 -0.11
N VAL A 385 1.69 -8.54 -0.98
CA VAL A 385 2.08 -7.14 -0.70
C VAL A 385 1.37 -6.60 0.54
N ASP A 386 0.12 -7.00 0.74
CA ASP A 386 -0.66 -6.57 1.91
C ASP A 386 -0.11 -7.15 3.21
N GLU A 387 0.36 -8.40 3.20
CA GLU A 387 1.02 -8.99 4.37
C GLU A 387 2.29 -8.24 4.73
N VAL A 388 3.07 -7.81 3.73
CA VAL A 388 4.25 -6.96 3.94
C VAL A 388 3.86 -5.61 4.53
N ASN A 389 2.74 -5.00 4.08
CA ASN A 389 2.24 -3.75 4.63
C ASN A 389 1.76 -3.91 6.08
N ASP A 390 1.04 -4.99 6.39
CA ASP A 390 0.59 -5.34 7.73
C ASP A 390 1.78 -5.59 8.67
N ALA A 391 2.78 -6.33 8.20
CA ALA A 391 4.02 -6.54 8.92
C ALA A 391 4.77 -5.22 9.15
N LEU A 392 4.81 -4.32 8.16
CA LEU A 392 5.37 -2.98 8.35
C LEU A 392 4.58 -2.16 9.37
N GLN A 393 3.25 -2.27 9.41
CA GLN A 393 2.44 -1.61 10.43
C GLN A 393 2.77 -2.14 11.82
N ARG A 394 2.90 -3.47 11.97
CA ARG A 394 3.36 -4.09 13.23
C ARG A 394 4.79 -3.69 13.58
N PHE A 395 5.67 -3.47 12.60
CA PHE A 395 7.06 -3.07 12.83
C PHE A 395 7.17 -1.75 13.59
N TRP A 396 6.21 -0.82 13.45
CA TRP A 396 6.17 0.41 14.26
C TRP A 396 6.00 0.14 15.76
N GLY A 397 5.37 -0.97 16.11
CA GLY A 397 5.27 -1.45 17.49
C GLY A 397 6.59 -1.94 18.06
N VAL A 398 7.64 -2.17 17.26
CA VAL A 398 8.90 -2.68 17.79
C VAL A 398 9.49 -1.69 18.81
N PRO A 399 9.84 -2.12 20.03
CA PRO A 399 10.48 -1.24 21.00
C PRO A 399 11.83 -0.69 20.50
N ALA A 400 12.23 0.51 20.91
CA ALA A 400 13.45 1.18 20.45
C ALA A 400 14.74 0.40 20.75
N ASN A 401 14.72 -0.46 21.77
CA ASN A 401 15.84 -1.35 22.06
C ASN A 401 15.89 -2.56 21.11
N HIS A 402 14.85 -2.84 20.32
CA HIS A 402 14.72 -3.97 19.40
C HIS A 402 15.04 -5.31 20.06
N GLY A 403 14.67 -5.47 21.33
CA GLY A 403 15.06 -6.64 22.12
C GLY A 403 16.58 -6.77 22.31
N ARG A 404 17.39 -5.71 22.18
CA ARG A 404 18.87 -5.82 22.35
C ARG A 404 19.30 -6.20 23.76
N SER A 405 18.45 -6.02 24.77
CA SER A 405 18.80 -6.44 26.13
C SER A 405 18.98 -7.96 26.14
N ALA A 406 20.03 -8.45 26.79
CA ALA A 406 20.30 -9.90 26.83
C ALA A 406 19.13 -10.68 27.47
N ASN A 407 18.46 -10.04 28.43
CA ASN A 407 17.29 -10.61 29.11
C ASN A 407 16.06 -10.70 28.21
N ASP A 408 15.79 -9.69 27.38
CA ASP A 408 14.65 -9.75 26.45
C ASP A 408 14.86 -10.86 25.42
N ARG A 409 16.09 -11.00 24.88
CA ARG A 409 16.40 -12.03 23.86
C ARG A 409 16.28 -13.46 24.33
N ALA A 410 16.57 -13.71 25.60
CA ALA A 410 16.54 -15.06 26.13
C ALA A 410 15.11 -15.54 26.40
N ASN A 411 14.18 -14.60 26.62
CA ASN A 411 12.87 -14.90 27.17
C ASN A 411 11.71 -14.62 26.22
N TYR A 412 11.88 -13.71 25.25
CA TYR A 412 10.79 -13.23 24.42
C TYR A 412 11.17 -13.11 22.95
N GLY A 413 10.22 -13.48 22.08
CA GLY A 413 10.27 -13.14 20.65
C GLY A 413 9.96 -11.67 20.41
N ILE A 414 10.35 -11.15 19.24
CA ILE A 414 10.11 -9.74 18.92
C ILE A 414 8.62 -9.38 18.85
N MET A 415 7.76 -10.30 18.42
CA MET A 415 6.30 -10.12 18.41
C MET A 415 5.72 -10.03 19.82
N GLU A 416 6.14 -10.92 20.72
CA GLU A 416 5.75 -10.87 22.13
C GLU A 416 6.22 -9.56 22.79
N LEU A 417 7.39 -9.05 22.43
CA LEU A 417 7.88 -7.76 22.92
C LEU A 417 7.02 -6.57 22.45
N ILE A 418 6.42 -6.66 21.25
CA ILE A 418 5.46 -5.67 20.76
C ILE A 418 4.18 -5.76 21.60
N GLU A 419 3.61 -6.96 21.73
CA GLU A 419 2.38 -7.19 22.50
C GLU A 419 2.52 -6.75 23.96
N MET A 420 3.63 -7.09 24.62
CA MET A 420 3.91 -6.65 25.99
C MET A 420 4.02 -5.13 26.10
N ALA A 421 4.59 -4.47 25.10
CA ALA A 421 4.71 -3.01 25.10
C ALA A 421 3.35 -2.34 24.83
N ASP A 422 2.51 -2.93 23.97
CA ASP A 422 1.15 -2.46 23.69
C ASP A 422 0.23 -2.66 24.89
N ALA A 423 0.31 -3.81 25.56
CA ALA A 423 -0.41 -4.07 26.81
C ALA A 423 -0.03 -3.08 27.92
N ARG A 424 1.26 -2.72 28.03
CA ARG A 424 1.71 -1.70 28.99
C ARG A 424 1.22 -0.30 28.63
N ALA A 425 1.20 0.05 27.35
CA ALA A 425 0.66 1.33 26.89
C ALA A 425 -0.85 1.42 27.20
N ALA A 426 -1.61 0.38 26.88
CA ALA A 426 -3.04 0.32 27.20
C ALA A 426 -3.32 0.38 28.72
N GLN A 427 -2.46 -0.24 29.54
CA GLN A 427 -2.58 -0.12 30.99
C GLN A 427 -2.27 1.30 31.48
N LEU A 428 -1.25 1.93 30.92
CA LEU A 428 -0.91 3.32 31.23
C LEU A 428 -2.04 4.28 30.88
N ASP A 429 -2.69 4.09 29.72
CA ASP A 429 -3.82 4.92 29.30
C ASP A 429 -4.98 4.79 30.31
N LYS A 430 -5.29 3.57 30.77
CA LYS A 430 -6.28 3.35 31.84
C LYS A 430 -5.88 4.01 33.16
N ASP A 431 -4.60 3.96 33.51
CA ASP A 431 -4.08 4.55 34.73
C ASP A 431 -4.16 6.09 34.67
N ILE A 432 -3.93 6.68 33.48
CA ILE A 432 -4.10 8.11 33.20
C ILE A 432 -5.57 8.51 33.30
N GLU A 433 -6.49 7.79 32.64
CA GLU A 433 -7.93 8.04 32.75
C GLU A 433 -8.41 7.96 34.20
N ALA A 434 -7.92 6.97 34.96
CA ALA A 434 -8.22 6.84 36.38
C ALA A 434 -7.63 7.99 37.22
N ALA A 435 -6.46 8.54 36.85
CA ALA A 435 -5.87 9.70 37.50
C ALA A 435 -6.65 10.98 37.19
N GLU A 436 -7.09 11.16 35.94
CA GLU A 436 -7.96 12.27 35.52
C GLU A 436 -9.28 12.27 36.29
N LEU A 437 -9.92 11.10 36.44
CA LEU A 437 -11.15 10.94 37.24
C LEU A 437 -10.95 11.25 38.73
N ARG A 438 -9.73 11.09 39.25
CA ARG A 438 -9.36 11.48 40.62
C ARG A 438 -9.02 12.97 40.76
N GLY A 439 -9.03 13.73 39.66
CA GLY A 439 -8.67 15.14 39.65
C GLY A 439 -7.16 15.40 39.68
N ALA A 440 -6.34 14.49 39.16
CA ALA A 440 -4.90 14.70 39.02
C ALA A 440 -4.62 15.95 38.16
N GLY A 441 -3.57 16.70 38.52
CA GLY A 441 -3.14 17.87 37.76
C GLY A 441 -2.50 17.50 36.42
N SER A 442 -2.49 18.42 35.46
CA SER A 442 -1.87 18.21 34.14
C SER A 442 -0.40 17.80 34.22
N GLU A 443 0.36 18.36 35.15
CA GLU A 443 1.77 18.02 35.37
C GLU A 443 1.96 16.54 35.80
N GLU A 444 1.03 16.01 36.59
CA GLU A 444 1.08 14.61 37.04
C GLU A 444 0.78 13.66 35.87
N ILE A 445 -0.23 14.00 35.06
CA ILE A 445 -0.59 13.26 33.85
C ILE A 445 0.57 13.26 32.84
N ASP A 446 1.19 14.42 32.60
CA ASP A 446 2.32 14.52 31.67
C ASP A 446 3.54 13.72 32.16
N LYS A 447 3.78 13.70 33.48
CA LYS A 447 4.81 12.85 34.07
C LYS A 447 4.50 11.37 33.88
N MET A 448 3.24 10.94 34.03
CA MET A 448 2.83 9.56 33.76
C MET A 448 3.10 9.18 32.31
N ARG A 449 2.71 10.03 31.34
CA ARG A 449 2.98 9.84 29.92
C ARG A 449 4.48 9.72 29.62
N LEU A 450 5.28 10.65 30.12
CA LEU A 450 6.74 10.67 29.91
C LEU A 450 7.44 9.44 30.49
N GLN A 451 6.99 8.95 31.66
CA GLN A 451 7.66 7.85 32.36
C GLN A 451 7.25 6.47 31.85
N GLY A 452 5.99 6.29 31.45
CA GLY A 452 5.50 4.96 31.11
C GLY A 452 5.42 4.65 29.62
N HIS A 453 5.52 5.64 28.72
CA HIS A 453 5.67 5.33 27.30
C HIS A 453 7.04 4.72 27.00
N LYS A 454 7.04 3.43 26.61
CA LYS A 454 8.24 2.78 26.08
C LYS A 454 8.52 3.32 24.67
N ALA A 455 9.69 3.94 24.49
CA ALA A 455 10.10 4.43 23.18
C ALA A 455 10.03 3.31 22.13
N ARG A 456 9.43 3.61 20.97
CA ARG A 456 9.30 2.71 19.81
C ARG A 456 10.40 2.99 18.78
N VAL A 457 10.47 2.16 17.75
CA VAL A 457 11.42 2.37 16.64
C VAL A 457 11.25 3.74 16.01
N SER A 458 12.38 4.41 15.76
CA SER A 458 12.38 5.68 15.05
C SER A 458 11.99 5.50 13.58
N VAL A 459 11.44 6.55 12.97
CA VAL A 459 11.15 6.63 11.53
C VAL A 459 12.37 6.24 10.68
N THR A 460 13.57 6.68 11.10
CA THR A 460 14.82 6.37 10.39
C THR A 460 15.11 4.86 10.41
N THR A 461 14.84 4.20 11.53
CA THR A 461 15.02 2.75 11.65
C THR A 461 13.99 2.00 10.83
N TYR A 462 12.72 2.43 10.89
CA TYR A 462 11.64 1.93 10.06
C TYR A 462 12.01 1.95 8.56
N ILE A 463 12.44 3.10 8.03
CA ILE A 463 12.83 3.23 6.62
C ILE A 463 14.00 2.31 6.27
N LYS A 464 15.00 2.19 7.15
CA LYS A 464 16.16 1.32 6.92
C LYS A 464 15.77 -0.15 6.83
N HIS A 465 14.82 -0.61 7.64
CA HIS A 465 14.33 -1.99 7.63
C HIS A 465 13.35 -2.26 6.49
N GLY A 466 12.44 -1.33 6.21
CA GLY A 466 11.55 -1.44 5.05
C GLY A 466 12.30 -1.45 3.70
N ARG A 467 13.54 -0.94 3.64
CA ARG A 467 14.40 -1.07 2.45
C ARG A 467 14.91 -2.50 2.20
N VAL A 468 15.05 -3.31 3.25
CA VAL A 468 15.48 -4.71 3.11
C VAL A 468 14.45 -5.49 2.27
N MET A 469 13.15 -5.23 2.51
CA MET A 469 12.07 -5.83 1.72
C MET A 469 11.88 -5.15 0.35
N ARG A 470 12.12 -3.82 0.24
CA ARG A 470 11.99 -3.09 -1.03
C ARG A 470 13.07 -3.40 -2.07
N GLY A 471 14.23 -3.95 -1.68
CA GLY A 471 15.31 -4.33 -2.60
C GLY A 471 14.89 -5.34 -3.70
N ARG A 472 13.68 -5.89 -3.62
CA ARG A 472 13.09 -6.83 -4.59
C ARG A 472 12.19 -6.16 -5.65
N ARG A 473 11.59 -4.98 -5.37
CA ARG A 473 10.62 -4.32 -6.28
C ARG A 473 11.25 -3.85 -7.59
N ASP A 474 12.55 -3.59 -7.59
CA ASP A 474 13.30 -3.14 -8.78
C ASP A 474 13.73 -4.30 -9.70
N ALA A 475 13.48 -5.56 -9.33
CA ALA A 475 13.85 -6.75 -10.10
C ALA A 475 13.01 -6.95 -11.37
N ASP A 476 11.77 -6.45 -11.38
CA ASP A 476 10.75 -6.73 -12.42
C ASP A 476 10.69 -5.71 -13.56
N GLY A 477 11.66 -4.80 -13.64
CA GLY A 477 11.89 -4.03 -14.88
C GLY A 477 10.80 -3.02 -15.25
N HIS A 478 9.90 -2.65 -14.34
CA HIS A 478 9.04 -1.48 -14.52
C HIS A 478 9.76 -0.23 -14.00
N ALA A 479 10.32 0.53 -14.94
CA ALA A 479 10.58 1.95 -14.75
C ALA A 479 9.23 2.67 -14.73
N ALA A 480 8.53 2.60 -13.61
CA ALA A 480 7.42 3.49 -13.30
C ALA A 480 7.87 4.46 -12.21
N ASP A 481 7.36 5.68 -12.30
CA ASP A 481 7.68 6.85 -11.49
C ASP A 481 8.04 6.57 -10.04
N ARG A 482 8.99 7.37 -9.54
CA ARG A 482 9.24 7.48 -8.11
C ARG A 482 7.90 7.77 -7.41
N PRO A 483 7.42 6.92 -6.49
CA PRO A 483 6.42 7.39 -5.57
C PRO A 483 7.08 8.46 -4.70
N GLU A 484 6.57 9.68 -4.80
CA GLU A 484 6.73 10.73 -3.79
C GLU A 484 6.62 10.09 -2.39
N PRO A 485 7.49 10.46 -1.44
CA PRO A 485 7.40 9.95 -0.09
C PRO A 485 6.05 10.34 0.48
N VAL A 486 5.20 9.34 0.76
CA VAL A 486 3.99 9.48 1.58
C VAL A 486 4.34 10.35 2.78
N GLN A 487 3.76 11.56 2.79
CA GLN A 487 3.90 12.50 3.89
C GLN A 487 3.28 11.86 5.12
N TYR A 488 4.13 11.46 6.07
CA TYR A 488 3.68 10.95 7.35
C TYR A 488 3.21 12.13 8.22
N LEU A 489 1.91 12.09 8.53
CA LEU A 489 1.29 12.45 9.81
C LEU A 489 2.11 13.39 10.71
N HIS A 490 1.66 14.64 10.77
CA HIS A 490 1.90 15.54 11.89
C HIS A 490 1.42 14.88 13.18
N LEU A 491 2.36 14.36 13.98
CA LEU A 491 2.17 14.19 15.41
C LEU A 491 2.49 15.54 16.06
N ASP A 492 1.43 16.17 16.58
CA ASP A 492 1.50 17.34 17.43
C ASP A 492 2.55 17.16 18.52
N GLN A 493 3.51 18.08 18.56
CA GLN A 493 4.26 18.37 19.78
C GLN A 493 3.50 19.49 20.51
N ARG A 494 2.79 19.11 21.57
CA ARG A 494 2.58 19.97 22.74
C ARG A 494 2.95 19.20 23.99
#